data_AF-A0A365PKP5-F1
#
_entry.id   AF-A0A365PKP5-F1
#
_cell.length_a   1.000
_cell.length_b   1.000
_cell.length_c   1.000
_cell.angle_alpha   90.00
_cell.angle_beta   90.00
_cell.angle_gamma   90.00
#
_symmetry.space_group_name_H-M   'P 1'
#
loop_
_entity.id
_entity.type
_entity.pdbx_description
1 polymer ?
#
loop_
_entity_poly.entity_id
_entity_poly.type
_entity_poly.pdbx_seq_one_letter_code
_entity_poly.pdbx_strand_id
1 'polypeptide(L)'
;MPRPITAVIHTQALRQNLEVVRTSVPDSKVFAVVKANAYGHGIERVYDALKTADGFALLDIDEAKRLRALGWTGPILLLEGIFSPQDLFDCAEYQLSFTVHSEHQVEWIQQHIYPAQFDIFLKMNSGMNRLGFKPQQYRKIWQHLQRLNNVSNITHMTHFSDADGERFGQAGVEYQLAEFESTIQDLPGERSVSNSAAILRYPSQVHSDYVRGGIMLYGSSPDYPKHSIQDWGLVPTMSLRSELIAIQQLNANESVGYGSSFVAAYAMTIGIVACGYADGYQRTSPTGTPVLVNGIRTRTIGRVSMDMLAVYLTPVPNAEIGSEVVLWGTSKTGQILSIDDVAAASGTVGYELMCGVTARVPFITQD
;
A
#
# COMPACT_ATOMS: atom_id res chain seq x y z
N MET A 1 -16.17 -8.60 27.24
CA MET A 1 -14.99 -8.13 26.49
C MET A 1 -15.35 -8.08 25.01
N PRO A 2 -14.88 -7.10 24.24
CA PRO A 2 -14.95 -7.18 22.79
C PRO A 2 -14.19 -8.43 22.32
N ARG A 3 -14.50 -8.92 21.12
CA ARG A 3 -13.80 -10.01 20.45
C ARG A 3 -12.27 -9.74 20.45
N PRO A 4 -11.41 -10.70 20.83
CA PRO A 4 -9.98 -10.45 21.03
C PRO A 4 -9.25 -10.44 19.68
N ILE A 5 -9.44 -9.36 18.94
CA ILE A 5 -8.76 -9.03 17.69
C ILE A 5 -8.54 -7.53 17.64
N THR A 6 -7.38 -7.08 17.17
CA THR A 6 -7.03 -5.66 17.11
C THR A 6 -6.00 -5.42 16.01
N ALA A 7 -6.18 -4.34 15.25
CA ALA A 7 -5.18 -3.80 14.36
C ALA A 7 -4.43 -2.66 15.07
N VAL A 8 -3.14 -2.84 15.30
CA VAL A 8 -2.27 -1.85 15.96
C VAL A 8 -1.48 -1.11 14.89
N ILE A 9 -1.61 0.22 14.84
CA ILE A 9 -0.87 1.08 13.92
C ILE A 9 0.32 1.69 14.66
N HIS A 10 1.53 1.42 14.17
CA HIS A 10 2.80 1.85 14.78
C HIS A 10 3.27 3.18 14.18
N THR A 11 3.03 4.29 14.88
CA THR A 11 3.29 5.64 14.37
C THR A 11 4.77 5.95 14.26
N GLN A 12 5.63 5.42 15.15
CA GLN A 12 7.07 5.60 14.99
C GLN A 12 7.63 4.84 13.79
N ALA A 13 7.10 3.65 13.49
CA ALA A 13 7.51 2.88 12.31
C ALA A 13 7.16 3.62 11.00
N LEU A 14 6.00 4.29 10.93
CA LEU A 14 5.63 5.14 9.81
C LEU A 14 6.63 6.30 9.61
N ARG A 15 7.04 6.97 10.70
CA ARG A 15 8.06 8.04 10.65
C ARG A 15 9.41 7.51 10.16
N GLN A 16 9.83 6.35 10.67
CA GLN A 16 11.07 5.69 10.26
C GLN A 16 11.06 5.34 8.77
N ASN A 17 9.97 4.75 8.27
CA ASN A 17 9.86 4.40 6.86
C ASN A 17 9.82 5.64 5.95
N LEU A 18 9.21 6.74 6.40
CA LEU A 18 9.28 8.01 5.67
C LEU A 18 10.72 8.55 5.59
N GLU A 19 11.50 8.40 6.66
CA GLU A 19 12.92 8.78 6.66
C GLU A 19 13.77 7.91 5.72
N VAL A 20 13.45 6.62 5.61
CA VAL A 20 14.07 5.72 4.62
C VAL A 20 13.84 6.24 3.20
N VAL A 21 12.62 6.72 2.87
CA VAL A 21 12.35 7.33 1.56
C VAL A 21 13.26 8.53 1.33
N ARG A 22 13.30 9.47 2.29
CA ARG A 22 14.08 10.71 2.19
C ARG A 22 15.57 10.46 2.00
N THR A 23 16.11 9.50 2.75
CA THR A 23 17.52 9.13 2.65
C THR A 23 17.83 8.45 1.31
N SER A 24 16.87 7.71 0.75
CA SER A 24 17.03 7.04 -0.54
C SER A 24 17.02 8.01 -1.72
N VAL A 25 16.29 9.12 -1.61
CA VAL A 25 16.14 10.14 -2.67
C VAL A 25 16.21 11.56 -2.11
N PRO A 26 17.39 12.02 -1.64
CA PRO A 26 17.52 13.28 -0.89
C PRO A 26 17.18 14.54 -1.69
N ASP A 27 17.26 14.46 -3.02
CA ASP A 27 16.98 15.58 -3.92
C ASP A 27 15.52 15.59 -4.44
N SER A 28 14.68 14.65 -4.00
CA SER A 28 13.29 14.53 -4.43
C SER A 28 12.31 14.96 -3.34
N LYS A 29 11.20 15.60 -3.76
CA LYS A 29 10.03 15.81 -2.91
C LYS A 29 9.27 14.49 -2.73
N VAL A 30 8.85 14.19 -1.51
CA VAL A 30 8.18 12.94 -1.16
C VAL A 30 6.67 13.13 -1.03
N PHE A 31 5.92 12.54 -1.96
CA PHE A 31 4.49 12.33 -1.78
C PHE A 31 4.20 11.06 -0.99
N ALA A 32 3.60 11.21 0.19
CA ALA A 32 3.06 10.09 0.96
C ALA A 32 1.74 9.61 0.35
N VAL A 33 1.73 8.38 -0.19
CA VAL A 33 0.54 7.82 -0.83
C VAL A 33 -0.38 7.22 0.24
N VAL A 34 -1.57 7.80 0.38
CA VAL A 34 -2.55 7.48 1.45
C VAL A 34 -3.93 7.07 0.92
N LYS A 35 -4.03 6.67 -0.36
CA LYS A 35 -5.29 6.14 -0.93
C LYS A 35 -5.78 4.90 -0.20
N ALA A 36 -7.07 4.56 -0.39
CA ALA A 36 -7.72 3.41 0.23
C ALA A 36 -7.58 3.47 1.76
N ASN A 37 -7.87 4.64 2.32
CA ASN A 37 -7.75 4.96 3.73
C ASN A 37 -6.34 4.59 4.28
N ALA A 38 -5.29 5.15 3.68
CA ALA A 38 -3.89 4.86 4.00
C ALA A 38 -3.56 3.36 3.99
N TYR A 39 -3.99 2.66 2.94
CA TYR A 39 -3.88 1.20 2.81
C TYR A 39 -4.38 0.45 4.05
N GLY A 40 -5.57 0.81 4.52
CA GLY A 40 -6.20 0.24 5.72
C GLY A 40 -5.67 0.78 7.06
N HIS A 41 -4.57 1.54 7.08
CA HIS A 41 -4.02 2.13 8.32
C HIS A 41 -4.83 3.35 8.80
N GLY A 42 -5.65 3.90 7.90
CA GLY A 42 -6.52 5.06 7.98
C GLY A 42 -5.86 6.42 8.22
N ILE A 43 -6.36 7.39 7.46
CA ILE A 43 -5.72 8.69 7.25
C ILE A 43 -5.49 9.42 8.58
N GLU A 44 -6.48 9.49 9.46
CA GLU A 44 -6.37 10.19 10.75
C GLU A 44 -5.33 9.54 11.67
N ARG A 45 -5.14 8.21 11.60
CA ARG A 45 -4.15 7.51 12.45
C ARG A 45 -2.74 7.69 11.95
N VAL A 46 -2.54 7.81 10.63
CA VAL A 46 -1.21 7.97 10.03
C VAL A 46 -0.78 9.42 9.86
N TYR A 47 -1.72 10.36 9.90
CA TYR A 47 -1.48 11.76 9.56
C TYR A 47 -0.30 12.37 10.34
N ASP A 48 -0.30 12.25 11.66
CA ASP A 48 0.77 12.84 12.48
C ASP A 48 2.16 12.24 12.22
N ALA A 49 2.22 10.98 11.76
CA ALA A 49 3.47 10.32 11.41
C ALA A 49 3.97 10.71 10.01
N LEU A 50 3.05 11.01 9.08
CA LEU A 50 3.37 11.28 7.68
C LEU A 50 3.30 12.76 7.29
N LYS A 51 2.80 13.65 8.15
CA LYS A 51 2.64 15.10 7.88
C LYS A 51 3.96 15.84 7.64
N THR A 52 5.11 15.19 7.88
CA THR A 52 6.40 15.78 7.52
C THR A 52 6.73 15.57 6.04
N ALA A 53 6.03 14.70 5.30
CA ALA A 53 6.19 14.54 3.85
C ALA A 53 5.94 15.84 3.10
N ASP A 54 6.42 15.96 1.86
CA ASP A 54 6.28 17.16 1.04
C ASP A 54 4.89 17.30 0.41
N GLY A 55 4.14 16.20 0.35
CA GLY A 55 2.80 16.13 -0.22
C GLY A 55 2.07 14.85 0.17
N PHE A 56 0.75 14.83 0.00
CA PHE A 56 -0.06 13.60 0.06
C PHE A 56 -0.60 13.23 -1.32
N ALA A 57 -0.66 11.94 -1.62
CA ALA A 57 -1.22 11.45 -2.87
C ALA A 57 -2.31 10.41 -2.62
N LEU A 58 -3.47 10.58 -3.24
CA LEU A 58 -4.65 9.77 -2.98
C LEU A 58 -5.54 9.68 -4.24
N LEU A 59 -6.73 9.09 -4.12
CA LEU A 59 -7.69 8.97 -5.22
C LEU A 59 -8.95 9.79 -5.01
N ASP A 60 -9.49 9.75 -3.80
CA ASP A 60 -10.83 10.26 -3.50
C ASP A 60 -10.80 11.71 -2.96
N ILE A 61 -11.60 12.60 -3.54
CA ILE A 61 -11.70 13.99 -3.08
C ILE A 61 -12.17 14.06 -1.63
N ASP A 62 -13.00 13.13 -1.15
CA ASP A 62 -13.42 13.10 0.25
C ASP A 62 -12.25 12.73 1.19
N GLU A 63 -11.30 11.91 0.73
CA GLU A 63 -10.04 11.68 1.46
C GLU A 63 -9.16 12.95 1.47
N ALA A 64 -9.14 13.74 0.39
CA ALA A 64 -8.46 15.03 0.36
C ALA A 64 -9.09 16.04 1.32
N LYS A 65 -10.43 16.12 1.36
CA LYS A 65 -11.18 16.96 2.31
C LYS A 65 -10.87 16.57 3.76
N ARG A 66 -10.74 15.27 4.06
CA ARG A 66 -10.29 14.79 5.38
C ARG A 66 -8.88 15.28 5.74
N LEU A 67 -7.92 15.22 4.82
CA LEU A 67 -6.58 15.78 5.06
C LEU A 67 -6.62 17.30 5.32
N ARG A 68 -7.42 18.04 4.56
CA ARG A 68 -7.63 19.47 4.79
C ARG A 68 -8.24 19.74 6.17
N ALA A 69 -9.21 18.93 6.59
CA ALA A 69 -9.83 19.01 7.92
C ALA A 69 -8.84 18.68 9.06
N LEU A 70 -7.84 17.84 8.81
CA LEU A 70 -6.72 17.57 9.74
C LEU A 70 -5.67 18.70 9.77
N GLY A 71 -5.87 19.77 8.98
CA GLY A 71 -4.99 20.94 8.93
C GLY A 71 -3.86 20.85 7.91
N TRP A 72 -3.90 19.90 6.98
CA TRP A 72 -2.89 19.81 5.92
C TRP A 72 -3.01 20.99 4.95
N THR A 73 -1.99 21.83 4.86
CA THR A 73 -1.95 22.96 3.92
C THR A 73 -1.04 22.72 2.72
N GLY A 74 -0.30 21.61 2.69
CA GLY A 74 0.61 21.31 1.59
C GLY A 74 -0.09 20.70 0.36
N PRO A 75 0.70 20.33 -0.68
CA PRO A 75 0.21 19.69 -1.89
C PRO A 75 -0.60 18.41 -1.63
N ILE A 76 -1.69 18.22 -2.38
CA ILE A 76 -2.42 16.95 -2.47
C ILE A 76 -2.55 16.59 -3.96
N LEU A 77 -2.16 15.38 -4.33
CA LEU A 77 -2.27 14.85 -5.70
C LEU A 77 -3.36 13.79 -5.82
N LEU A 78 -4.33 14.01 -6.71
CA LEU A 78 -5.27 12.98 -7.18
C LEU A 78 -4.61 12.11 -8.27
N LEU A 79 -4.26 10.86 -7.94
CA LEU A 79 -3.45 9.97 -8.81
C LEU A 79 -4.19 9.42 -10.04
N GLU A 80 -5.52 9.41 -9.98
CA GLU A 80 -6.42 9.02 -11.09
C GLU A 80 -7.06 10.23 -11.76
N GLY A 81 -6.77 11.44 -11.26
CA GLY A 81 -7.32 12.66 -11.81
C GLY A 81 -8.73 12.94 -11.32
N ILE A 82 -9.46 13.66 -12.16
CA ILE A 82 -10.88 13.95 -11.99
C ILE A 82 -11.73 12.93 -12.76
N PHE A 83 -12.91 12.63 -12.23
CA PHE A 83 -13.91 11.73 -12.82
C PHE A 83 -15.09 12.48 -13.43
N SER A 84 -15.25 13.76 -13.10
CA SER A 84 -16.27 14.64 -13.66
C SER A 84 -15.76 16.09 -13.83
N PRO A 85 -16.40 16.92 -14.69
CA PRO A 85 -16.08 18.34 -14.74
C PRO A 85 -16.45 19.09 -13.45
N GLN A 86 -17.35 18.56 -12.62
CA GLN A 86 -17.70 19.14 -11.33
C GLN A 86 -16.55 19.05 -10.33
N ASP A 87 -15.71 18.02 -10.43
CA ASP A 87 -14.54 17.83 -9.55
C ASP A 87 -13.54 19.00 -9.65
N LEU A 88 -13.53 19.74 -10.76
CA LEU A 88 -12.67 20.92 -10.95
C LEU A 88 -12.98 22.04 -9.95
N PHE A 89 -14.23 22.15 -9.48
CA PHE A 89 -14.59 23.12 -8.44
C PHE A 89 -13.96 22.74 -7.10
N ASP A 90 -14.03 21.46 -6.71
CA ASP A 90 -13.36 20.94 -5.52
C ASP A 90 -11.83 21.07 -5.64
N CYS A 91 -11.26 20.76 -6.81
CA CYS A 91 -9.83 20.94 -7.05
C CYS A 91 -9.39 22.39 -6.87
N ALA A 92 -10.18 23.37 -7.33
CA ALA A 92 -9.89 24.78 -7.15
C ALA A 92 -10.05 25.21 -5.68
N GLU A 93 -11.14 24.82 -5.03
CA GLU A 93 -11.45 25.18 -3.63
C GLU A 93 -10.40 24.63 -2.66
N TYR A 94 -10.06 23.34 -2.79
CA TYR A 94 -9.14 22.66 -1.89
C TYR A 94 -7.68 22.65 -2.37
N GLN A 95 -7.37 23.36 -3.46
CA GLN A 95 -6.03 23.46 -4.04
C GLN A 95 -5.42 22.07 -4.29
N LEU A 96 -6.15 21.22 -5.02
CA LEU A 96 -5.73 19.87 -5.34
C LEU A 96 -5.01 19.86 -6.69
N SER A 97 -3.83 19.28 -6.72
CA SER A 97 -3.20 18.87 -7.98
C SER A 97 -3.85 17.56 -8.44
N PHE A 98 -3.96 17.35 -9.75
CA PHE A 98 -4.59 16.14 -10.27
C PHE A 98 -3.94 15.63 -11.54
N THR A 99 -4.06 14.32 -11.72
CA THR A 99 -3.55 13.64 -12.89
C THR A 99 -4.42 13.90 -14.11
N VAL A 100 -3.83 14.20 -15.26
CA VAL A 100 -4.53 14.25 -16.55
C VAL A 100 -4.01 13.11 -17.41
N HIS A 101 -4.89 12.19 -17.80
CA HIS A 101 -4.53 10.94 -18.46
C HIS A 101 -5.38 10.59 -19.68
N SER A 102 -6.33 11.45 -20.04
CA SER A 102 -7.28 11.22 -21.15
C SER A 102 -7.82 12.52 -21.77
N GLU A 103 -8.29 12.45 -23.01
CA GLU A 103 -8.79 13.61 -23.78
C GLU A 103 -10.00 14.28 -23.11
N HIS A 104 -10.92 13.51 -22.51
CA HIS A 104 -12.11 14.09 -21.87
C HIS A 104 -11.74 14.99 -20.68
N GLN A 105 -10.70 14.65 -19.92
CA GLN A 105 -10.21 15.51 -18.84
C GLN A 105 -9.62 16.82 -19.38
N VAL A 106 -8.94 16.75 -20.54
CA VAL A 106 -8.44 17.95 -21.24
C VAL A 106 -9.60 18.85 -21.68
N GLU A 107 -10.65 18.26 -22.25
CA GLU A 107 -11.87 18.98 -22.65
C GLU A 107 -12.55 19.64 -21.44
N TRP A 108 -12.67 18.96 -20.31
CA TRP A 108 -13.25 19.51 -19.09
C TRP A 108 -12.45 20.70 -18.56
N ILE A 109 -11.12 20.62 -18.53
CA ILE A 109 -10.27 21.75 -18.16
C ILE A 109 -10.49 22.92 -19.12
N GLN A 110 -10.50 22.66 -20.43
CA GLN A 110 -10.71 23.71 -21.44
C GLN A 110 -12.07 24.39 -21.32
N GLN A 111 -13.12 23.66 -20.94
CA GLN A 111 -14.47 24.17 -20.76
C GLN A 111 -14.70 24.85 -19.40
N HIS A 112 -13.75 24.74 -18.46
CA HIS A 112 -13.85 25.36 -17.15
C HIS A 112 -13.57 26.87 -17.21
N ILE A 113 -14.63 27.66 -17.35
CA ILE A 113 -14.59 29.13 -17.51
C ILE A 113 -14.43 29.92 -16.21
N TYR A 114 -14.43 29.26 -15.05
CA TYR A 114 -14.28 29.92 -13.75
C TYR A 114 -12.81 30.18 -13.42
N PRO A 115 -12.50 31.22 -12.62
CA PRO A 115 -11.12 31.49 -12.21
C PRO A 115 -10.51 30.31 -11.45
N ALA A 116 -9.50 29.69 -12.05
CA ALA A 116 -8.73 28.60 -11.46
C ALA A 116 -7.30 28.60 -12.01
N GLN A 117 -6.39 27.96 -11.29
CA GLN A 117 -4.98 27.77 -11.66
C GLN A 117 -4.55 26.36 -11.26
N PHE A 118 -4.87 25.39 -12.12
CA PHE A 118 -4.67 23.97 -11.85
C PHE A 118 -3.20 23.57 -12.04
N ASP A 119 -2.65 22.92 -11.02
CA ASP A 119 -1.40 22.17 -11.13
C ASP A 119 -1.72 20.73 -11.56
N ILE A 120 -1.20 20.32 -12.72
CA ILE A 120 -1.57 19.05 -13.34
C ILE A 120 -0.38 18.11 -13.50
N PHE A 121 -0.64 16.83 -13.27
CA PHE A 121 0.30 15.74 -13.51
C PHE A 121 -0.09 15.06 -14.82
N LEU A 122 0.56 15.44 -15.93
CA LEU A 122 0.27 14.87 -17.24
C LEU A 122 0.86 13.47 -17.36
N LYS A 123 -0.02 12.47 -17.42
CA LYS A 123 0.36 11.07 -17.32
C LYS A 123 0.58 10.42 -18.68
N MET A 124 1.75 9.83 -18.83
CA MET A 124 2.11 9.00 -19.97
C MET A 124 1.80 7.54 -19.66
N ASN A 125 1.22 6.85 -20.63
CA ASN A 125 1.26 5.39 -20.66
C ASN A 125 2.56 4.95 -21.34
N SER A 126 3.63 4.78 -20.56
CA SER A 126 4.93 4.29 -21.07
C SER A 126 5.02 2.77 -21.16
N GLY A 127 3.95 2.02 -20.83
CA GLY A 127 3.95 0.56 -21.00
C GLY A 127 3.07 -0.24 -20.06
N MET A 128 2.62 0.33 -18.93
CA MET A 128 1.71 -0.36 -18.00
C MET A 128 0.33 -0.63 -18.61
N ASN A 129 -0.07 0.15 -19.62
CA ASN A 129 -1.34 0.00 -20.35
C ASN A 129 -2.59 0.04 -19.45
N ARG A 130 -2.59 0.96 -18.48
CA ARG A 130 -3.73 1.21 -17.59
C ARG A 130 -4.34 2.60 -17.77
N LEU A 131 -3.55 3.65 -17.52
CA LEU A 131 -3.95 5.05 -17.70
C LEU A 131 -2.80 5.85 -18.32
N GLY A 132 -3.12 6.91 -19.04
CA GLY A 132 -2.17 7.87 -19.59
C GLY A 132 -2.18 7.93 -21.11
N PHE A 133 -1.69 9.05 -21.65
CA PHE A 133 -1.56 9.24 -23.09
C PHE A 133 -0.43 8.39 -23.65
N LYS A 134 -0.63 7.88 -24.86
CA LYS A 134 0.45 7.18 -25.57
C LYS A 134 1.56 8.17 -25.95
N PRO A 135 2.82 7.70 -26.02
CA PRO A 135 3.98 8.53 -26.38
C PRO A 135 3.76 9.41 -27.62
N GLN A 136 3.14 8.85 -28.67
CA GLN A 136 2.90 9.53 -29.94
C GLN A 136 1.94 10.73 -29.83
N GLN A 137 1.08 10.74 -28.81
CA GLN A 137 0.10 11.80 -28.57
C GLN A 137 0.58 12.79 -27.50
N TYR A 138 1.47 12.34 -26.61
CA TYR A 138 1.82 13.04 -25.37
C TYR A 138 2.27 14.50 -25.58
N ARG A 139 3.20 14.73 -26.52
CA ARG A 139 3.72 16.08 -26.80
C ARG A 139 2.63 17.04 -27.28
N LYS A 140 1.70 16.57 -28.12
CA LYS A 140 0.57 17.39 -28.60
C LYS A 140 -0.34 17.80 -27.44
N ILE A 141 -0.62 16.86 -26.54
CA ILE A 141 -1.46 17.12 -25.35
C ILE A 141 -0.78 18.10 -24.40
N TRP A 142 0.51 17.92 -24.13
CA TRP A 142 1.28 18.85 -23.33
C TRP A 142 1.24 20.27 -23.89
N GLN A 143 1.47 20.44 -25.20
CA GLN A 143 1.42 21.75 -25.88
C GLN A 143 0.03 22.38 -25.84
N HIS A 144 -1.02 21.57 -25.86
CA HIS A 144 -2.40 22.05 -25.73
C HIS A 144 -2.68 22.57 -24.32
N LEU A 145 -2.38 21.74 -23.30
CA LEU A 145 -2.59 22.08 -21.89
C LEU A 145 -1.80 23.33 -21.47
N GLN A 146 -0.56 23.49 -21.94
CA GLN A 146 0.29 24.64 -21.63
C GLN A 146 -0.32 25.98 -22.11
N ARG A 147 -1.20 25.95 -23.12
CA ARG A 147 -1.85 27.16 -23.65
C ARG A 147 -3.15 27.51 -22.95
N LEU A 148 -3.63 26.65 -22.04
CA LEU A 148 -4.86 26.91 -21.30
C LEU A 148 -4.56 27.86 -20.14
N ASN A 149 -5.29 28.98 -20.08
CA ASN A 149 -5.09 30.03 -19.06
C ASN A 149 -5.34 29.56 -17.63
N ASN A 150 -6.04 28.45 -17.44
CA ASN A 150 -6.38 27.88 -16.14
C ASN A 150 -5.45 26.73 -15.72
N VAL A 151 -4.37 26.47 -16.46
CA VAL A 151 -3.31 25.52 -16.10
C VAL A 151 -2.07 26.31 -15.67
N SER A 152 -1.62 26.12 -14.43
CA SER A 152 -0.48 26.84 -13.87
C SER A 152 0.84 26.13 -14.09
N ASN A 153 0.87 24.82 -13.82
CA ASN A 153 2.06 23.98 -13.93
C ASN A 153 1.71 22.63 -14.53
N ILE A 154 2.67 22.03 -15.24
CA ILE A 154 2.55 20.67 -15.78
C ILE A 154 3.75 19.84 -15.32
N THR A 155 3.47 18.85 -14.48
CA THR A 155 4.44 17.81 -14.08
C THR A 155 4.29 16.59 -14.97
N HIS A 156 5.39 16.08 -15.52
CA HIS A 156 5.41 14.86 -16.32
C HIS A 156 5.32 13.63 -15.42
N MET A 157 4.33 12.77 -15.63
CA MET A 157 4.10 11.60 -14.78
C MET A 157 4.08 10.31 -15.59
N THR A 158 4.71 9.25 -15.05
CA THR A 158 4.41 7.86 -15.43
C THR A 158 4.42 6.96 -14.19
N HIS A 159 4.10 5.69 -14.35
CA HIS A 159 4.18 4.69 -13.29
C HIS A 159 4.75 3.39 -13.84
N PHE A 160 5.79 2.88 -13.17
CA PHE A 160 6.40 1.62 -13.53
C PHE A 160 5.49 0.43 -13.24
N SER A 161 5.44 -0.52 -14.17
CA SER A 161 4.76 -1.82 -14.01
C SER A 161 5.65 -2.87 -13.37
N ASP A 162 6.94 -2.90 -13.73
CA ASP A 162 7.86 -4.00 -13.38
C ASP A 162 9.05 -3.51 -12.53
N ALA A 163 8.92 -2.35 -11.87
CA ALA A 163 9.98 -1.78 -11.04
C ALA A 163 10.33 -2.65 -9.81
N ASP A 164 9.54 -3.66 -9.50
CA ASP A 164 9.74 -4.70 -8.48
C ASP A 164 10.46 -5.95 -9.01
N GLY A 165 10.55 -6.13 -10.33
CA GLY A 165 11.17 -7.30 -10.94
C GLY A 165 12.10 -7.00 -12.09
N GLU A 166 12.15 -7.99 -12.99
CA GLU A 166 12.76 -7.92 -14.30
C GLU A 166 11.65 -8.05 -15.34
N ARG A 167 11.87 -7.45 -16.51
CA ARG A 167 11.00 -7.61 -17.67
C ARG A 167 11.80 -8.23 -18.80
N PHE A 168 11.42 -9.44 -19.21
CA PHE A 168 12.10 -10.19 -20.27
C PHE A 168 13.63 -10.30 -20.08
N GLY A 169 14.08 -10.46 -18.84
CA GLY A 169 15.51 -10.58 -18.48
C GLY A 169 16.29 -9.26 -18.43
N GLN A 170 15.60 -8.12 -18.48
CA GLN A 170 16.17 -6.78 -18.28
C GLN A 170 15.60 -6.13 -17.02
N ALA A 171 16.26 -5.10 -16.50
CA ALA A 171 15.71 -4.37 -15.35
C ALA A 171 14.34 -3.77 -15.73
N GLY A 172 13.32 -4.01 -14.90
CA GLY A 172 11.93 -3.72 -15.28
C GLY A 172 11.62 -2.24 -15.53
N VAL A 173 12.48 -1.32 -15.07
CA VAL A 173 12.33 0.13 -15.29
C VAL A 173 12.81 0.59 -16.67
N GLU A 174 13.73 -0.13 -17.30
CA GLU A 174 14.51 0.38 -18.44
C GLU A 174 13.64 0.82 -19.61
N TYR A 175 12.72 -0.04 -20.05
CA TYR A 175 11.92 0.23 -21.25
C TYR A 175 10.95 1.41 -21.06
N GLN A 176 10.31 1.51 -19.89
CA GLN A 176 9.39 2.61 -19.58
C GLN A 176 10.13 3.92 -19.38
N LEU A 177 11.32 3.87 -18.78
CA LEU A 177 12.14 5.05 -18.55
C LEU A 177 12.63 5.61 -19.90
N ALA A 178 13.19 4.76 -20.77
CA ALA A 178 13.66 5.18 -22.09
C ALA A 178 12.54 5.81 -22.95
N GLU A 179 11.37 5.19 -23.00
CA GLU A 179 10.22 5.74 -23.72
C GLU A 179 9.75 7.07 -23.11
N PHE A 180 9.73 7.17 -21.78
CA PHE A 180 9.33 8.39 -21.08
C PHE A 180 10.30 9.54 -21.36
N GLU A 181 11.61 9.32 -21.17
CA GLU A 181 12.65 10.33 -21.36
C GLU A 181 12.73 10.82 -22.80
N SER A 182 12.69 9.91 -23.78
CA SER A 182 12.69 10.28 -25.21
C SER A 182 11.44 11.08 -25.58
N THR A 183 10.27 10.73 -25.05
CA THR A 183 9.02 11.44 -25.35
C THR A 183 9.01 12.85 -24.79
N ILE A 184 9.50 13.05 -23.57
CA ILE A 184 9.53 14.36 -22.90
C ILE A 184 10.78 15.19 -23.22
N GLN A 185 11.66 14.70 -24.10
CA GLN A 185 12.87 15.43 -24.48
C GLN A 185 12.55 16.87 -24.89
N ASP A 186 13.26 17.84 -24.31
CA ASP A 186 13.08 19.28 -24.52
C ASP A 186 11.72 19.86 -24.07
N LEU A 187 10.89 19.08 -23.35
CA LEU A 187 9.71 19.60 -22.67
C LEU A 187 10.10 20.07 -21.26
N PRO A 188 9.83 21.35 -20.90
CA PRO A 188 10.05 21.82 -19.55
C PRO A 188 8.99 21.25 -18.60
N GLY A 189 9.41 20.99 -17.36
CA GLY A 189 8.53 20.52 -16.30
C GLY A 189 9.25 19.56 -15.35
N GLU A 190 8.75 19.49 -14.13
CA GLU A 190 9.16 18.49 -13.14
C GLU A 190 8.67 17.10 -13.56
N ARG A 191 9.21 16.05 -12.92
CA ARG A 191 8.95 14.64 -13.21
C ARG A 191 8.48 13.89 -11.97
N SER A 192 7.51 13.00 -12.15
CA SER A 192 7.11 12.05 -11.13
C SER A 192 6.97 10.65 -11.71
N VAL A 193 7.98 9.81 -11.49
CA VAL A 193 8.06 8.47 -12.08
C VAL A 193 8.19 7.37 -11.02
N SER A 194 8.86 7.64 -9.91
CA SER A 194 9.26 6.61 -8.95
C SER A 194 8.13 6.23 -7.97
N ASN A 195 7.74 4.96 -8.00
CA ASN A 195 6.95 4.30 -6.95
C ASN A 195 7.89 3.69 -5.90
N SER A 196 7.35 3.03 -4.86
CA SER A 196 8.17 2.40 -3.81
C SER A 196 9.29 1.49 -4.33
N ALA A 197 9.02 0.68 -5.36
CA ALA A 197 10.02 -0.21 -5.93
C ALA A 197 11.16 0.57 -6.60
N ALA A 198 10.81 1.60 -7.39
CA ALA A 198 11.80 2.46 -8.05
C ALA A 198 12.62 3.29 -7.06
N ILE A 199 12.01 3.80 -5.98
CA ILE A 199 12.69 4.55 -4.92
C ILE A 199 13.80 3.70 -4.28
N LEU A 200 13.51 2.43 -3.96
CA LEU A 200 14.45 1.57 -3.25
C LEU A 200 15.49 0.92 -4.17
N ARG A 201 15.05 0.41 -5.33
CA ARG A 201 15.92 -0.39 -6.21
C ARG A 201 16.74 0.45 -7.18
N TYR A 202 16.28 1.65 -7.53
CA TYR A 202 16.86 2.48 -8.59
C TYR A 202 17.08 3.96 -8.22
N PRO A 203 17.47 4.31 -6.96
CA PRO A 203 17.54 5.71 -6.52
C PRO A 203 18.52 6.57 -7.33
N SER A 204 19.62 5.99 -7.82
CA SER A 204 20.63 6.70 -8.61
C SER A 204 20.39 6.66 -10.13
N GLN A 205 19.53 5.76 -10.60
CA GLN A 205 19.29 5.54 -12.03
C GLN A 205 18.05 6.29 -12.52
N VAL A 206 17.06 6.48 -11.65
CA VAL A 206 15.77 7.06 -12.01
C VAL A 206 15.63 8.44 -11.37
N HIS A 207 15.75 9.49 -12.19
CA HIS A 207 15.50 10.86 -11.75
C HIS A 207 13.99 11.15 -11.62
N SER A 208 13.57 11.64 -10.45
CA SER A 208 12.19 12.02 -10.19
C SER A 208 12.15 13.21 -9.24
N ASP A 209 11.63 14.36 -9.66
CA ASP A 209 11.49 15.54 -8.79
C ASP A 209 10.48 15.28 -7.67
N TYR A 210 9.44 14.50 -7.97
CA TYR A 210 8.47 13.99 -6.99
C TYR A 210 8.47 12.47 -6.96
N VAL A 211 8.77 11.85 -5.82
CA VAL A 211 8.60 10.41 -5.61
C VAL A 211 7.29 10.10 -4.91
N ARG A 212 6.74 8.90 -5.15
CA ARG A 212 5.44 8.48 -4.60
C ARG A 212 5.62 7.25 -3.73
N GLY A 213 5.86 7.48 -2.43
CA GLY A 213 6.02 6.43 -1.43
C GLY A 213 4.68 5.78 -1.11
N GLY A 214 4.49 4.54 -1.54
CA GLY A 214 3.34 3.69 -1.22
C GLY A 214 3.72 2.66 -0.17
N ILE A 215 3.72 1.37 -0.55
CA ILE A 215 3.91 0.23 0.37
C ILE A 215 5.09 0.36 1.32
N MET A 216 6.19 0.95 0.85
CA MET A 216 7.38 1.10 1.69
C MET A 216 7.12 1.94 2.93
N LEU A 217 6.25 2.97 2.85
CA LEU A 217 5.86 3.76 4.01
C LEU A 217 5.18 2.89 5.08
N TYR A 218 4.49 1.84 4.65
CA TYR A 218 3.71 0.95 5.50
C TYR A 218 4.48 -0.29 5.96
N GLY A 219 5.77 -0.39 5.62
CA GLY A 219 6.63 -1.46 6.13
C GLY A 219 6.41 -2.80 5.45
N SER A 220 6.22 -2.79 4.13
CA SER A 220 6.21 -4.00 3.29
C SER A 220 7.11 -3.78 2.08
N SER A 221 7.84 -4.85 1.72
CA SER A 221 8.83 -4.82 0.66
C SER A 221 8.16 -4.84 -0.71
N PRO A 222 8.51 -3.92 -1.63
CA PRO A 222 7.89 -3.89 -2.95
C PRO A 222 8.36 -5.01 -3.87
N ASP A 223 9.46 -5.72 -3.57
CA ASP A 223 10.08 -6.75 -4.41
C ASP A 223 10.37 -8.06 -3.66
N TYR A 224 9.60 -8.36 -2.62
CA TYR A 224 9.65 -9.64 -1.93
C TYR A 224 9.37 -10.82 -2.90
N PRO A 225 10.08 -11.96 -2.81
CA PRO A 225 11.06 -12.35 -1.78
C PRO A 225 12.51 -11.99 -2.12
N LYS A 226 12.77 -11.21 -3.17
CA LYS A 226 14.14 -10.85 -3.55
C LYS A 226 14.82 -10.05 -2.44
N HIS A 227 14.08 -9.12 -1.85
CA HIS A 227 14.48 -8.38 -0.67
C HIS A 227 13.34 -8.34 0.34
N SER A 228 13.69 -8.47 1.60
CA SER A 228 12.82 -8.32 2.75
C SER A 228 12.75 -6.85 3.20
N ILE A 229 11.87 -6.56 4.15
CA ILE A 229 11.84 -5.24 4.80
C ILE A 229 13.16 -4.94 5.53
N GLN A 230 13.90 -5.95 6.01
CA GLN A 230 15.18 -5.76 6.68
C GLN A 230 16.26 -5.27 5.71
N ASP A 231 16.28 -5.80 4.49
CA ASP A 231 17.23 -5.38 3.45
C ASP A 231 17.04 -3.90 3.08
N TRP A 232 15.80 -3.42 3.18
CA TRP A 232 15.43 -2.03 2.90
C TRP A 232 15.39 -1.12 4.13
N GLY A 233 15.72 -1.63 5.33
CA GLY A 233 15.62 -0.86 6.58
C GLY A 233 14.20 -0.42 6.94
N LEU A 234 13.19 -1.10 6.42
CA LEU A 234 11.78 -0.82 6.68
C LEU A 234 11.30 -1.56 7.94
N VAL A 235 10.33 -0.96 8.63
CA VAL A 235 9.72 -1.49 9.86
C VAL A 235 8.22 -1.69 9.65
N PRO A 236 7.61 -2.82 10.10
CA PRO A 236 6.18 -3.04 9.96
C PRO A 236 5.36 -1.96 10.68
N THR A 237 4.35 -1.41 10.00
CA THR A 237 3.54 -0.32 10.57
C THR A 237 2.15 -0.75 11.03
N MET A 238 1.73 -1.97 10.71
CA MET A 238 0.49 -2.57 11.22
C MET A 238 0.77 -3.95 11.81
N SER A 239 0.28 -4.19 13.03
CA SER A 239 0.14 -5.53 13.59
C SER A 239 -1.32 -5.94 13.66
N LEU A 240 -1.70 -7.01 12.98
CA LEU A 240 -2.99 -7.67 13.24
C LEU A 240 -2.78 -8.74 14.31
N ARG A 241 -3.29 -8.48 15.51
CA ARG A 241 -3.15 -9.32 16.69
C ARG A 241 -4.50 -9.90 17.09
N SER A 242 -4.51 -11.13 17.57
CA SER A 242 -5.67 -11.83 18.11
C SER A 242 -5.23 -12.74 19.26
N GLU A 243 -6.11 -13.63 19.72
CA GLU A 243 -5.85 -14.55 20.81
C GLU A 243 -6.42 -15.95 20.50
N LEU A 244 -5.83 -16.96 21.15
CA LEU A 244 -6.41 -18.30 21.20
C LEU A 244 -7.70 -18.28 22.04
N ILE A 245 -8.81 -18.74 21.46
CA ILE A 245 -10.10 -18.87 22.15
C ILE A 245 -10.47 -20.31 22.48
N ALA A 246 -9.78 -21.29 21.88
CA ALA A 246 -9.89 -22.69 22.24
C ALA A 246 -8.60 -23.44 21.90
N ILE A 247 -8.35 -24.54 22.61
CA ILE A 247 -7.27 -25.49 22.33
C ILE A 247 -7.90 -26.88 22.24
N GLN A 248 -7.51 -27.64 21.22
CA GLN A 248 -8.03 -28.99 20.97
C GLN A 248 -6.87 -29.97 20.80
N GLN A 249 -7.10 -31.21 21.20
CA GLN A 249 -6.23 -32.34 20.91
C GLN A 249 -6.84 -33.13 19.76
N LEU A 250 -6.04 -33.39 18.73
CA LEU A 250 -6.41 -34.24 17.61
C LEU A 250 -5.66 -35.55 17.68
N ASN A 251 -6.35 -36.64 17.37
CA ASN A 251 -5.73 -37.92 17.06
C ASN A 251 -5.33 -38.00 15.59
N ALA A 252 -4.51 -38.99 15.24
CA ALA A 252 -4.25 -39.30 13.83
C ALA A 252 -5.56 -39.61 13.08
N ASN A 253 -5.66 -39.14 11.85
CA ASN A 253 -6.82 -39.25 10.94
C ASN A 253 -8.05 -38.38 11.29
N GLU A 254 -8.01 -37.58 12.35
CA GLU A 254 -9.03 -36.54 12.57
C GLU A 254 -8.79 -35.34 11.64
N SER A 255 -9.87 -34.64 11.26
CA SER A 255 -9.81 -33.54 10.28
C SER A 255 -10.19 -32.19 10.88
N VAL A 256 -9.72 -31.10 10.26
CA VAL A 256 -9.96 -29.73 10.73
C VAL A 256 -10.70 -28.90 9.69
N GLY A 257 -11.79 -28.27 10.14
CA GLY A 257 -12.51 -27.24 9.40
C GLY A 257 -13.30 -27.74 8.19
N TYR A 258 -13.77 -26.80 7.37
CA TYR A 258 -14.67 -27.08 6.26
C TYR A 258 -14.02 -27.95 5.18
N GLY A 259 -14.77 -28.96 4.71
CA GLY A 259 -14.35 -29.86 3.64
C GLY A 259 -13.22 -30.80 4.01
N SER A 260 -12.87 -30.91 5.31
CA SER A 260 -11.82 -31.78 5.81
C SER A 260 -10.50 -31.62 5.04
N SER A 261 -10.16 -30.39 4.65
CA SER A 261 -8.99 -30.10 3.80
C SER A 261 -7.66 -30.31 4.51
N PHE A 262 -7.68 -30.45 5.83
CA PHE A 262 -6.55 -30.87 6.64
C PHE A 262 -6.93 -32.11 7.45
N VAL A 263 -6.08 -33.13 7.40
CA VAL A 263 -6.19 -34.37 8.17
C VAL A 263 -4.90 -34.52 8.97
N ALA A 264 -5.02 -34.71 10.28
CA ALA A 264 -3.90 -34.86 11.18
C ALA A 264 -3.16 -36.18 10.89
N ALA A 265 -1.88 -36.10 10.53
CA ALA A 265 -1.06 -37.28 10.26
C ALA A 265 -0.64 -38.03 11.54
N TYR A 266 -0.66 -37.35 12.69
CA TYR A 266 -0.30 -37.86 14.00
C TYR A 266 -1.05 -37.06 15.08
N ALA A 267 -0.99 -37.53 16.32
CA ALA A 267 -1.62 -36.82 17.44
C ALA A 267 -1.00 -35.44 17.62
N MET A 268 -1.81 -34.38 17.65
CA MET A 268 -1.33 -33.01 17.71
C MET A 268 -2.25 -32.08 18.47
N THR A 269 -1.67 -31.00 19.00
CA THR A 269 -2.43 -29.92 19.62
C THR A 269 -2.67 -28.81 18.61
N ILE A 270 -3.89 -28.30 18.55
CA ILE A 270 -4.29 -27.19 17.70
C ILE A 270 -4.96 -26.09 18.52
N GLY A 271 -4.87 -24.86 18.03
CA GLY A 271 -5.49 -23.68 18.61
C GLY A 271 -6.53 -23.10 17.66
N ILE A 272 -7.61 -22.56 18.22
CA ILE A 272 -8.60 -21.79 17.46
C ILE A 272 -8.41 -20.32 17.79
N VAL A 273 -8.25 -19.50 16.75
CA VAL A 273 -7.99 -18.06 16.84
C VAL A 273 -9.27 -17.29 16.54
N ALA A 274 -9.50 -16.19 17.26
CA ALA A 274 -10.62 -15.26 17.01
C ALA A 274 -10.38 -14.33 15.81
N CYS A 275 -10.05 -14.89 14.66
CA CYS A 275 -9.84 -14.17 13.40
C CYS A 275 -10.35 -15.01 12.23
N GLY A 276 -11.09 -14.40 11.31
CA GLY A 276 -11.53 -15.05 10.08
C GLY A 276 -11.71 -14.07 8.94
N TYR A 277 -12.31 -14.52 7.85
CA TYR A 277 -12.42 -13.68 6.65
C TYR A 277 -13.36 -12.49 6.78
N ALA A 278 -14.29 -12.49 7.74
CA ALA A 278 -15.11 -11.31 8.03
C ALA A 278 -14.31 -10.22 8.77
N ASP A 279 -13.15 -10.56 9.35
CA ASP A 279 -12.21 -9.61 9.95
C ASP A 279 -11.20 -9.08 8.91
N GLY A 280 -11.17 -9.67 7.70
CA GLY A 280 -10.27 -9.30 6.61
C GLY A 280 -9.15 -10.29 6.30
N TYR A 281 -9.05 -11.39 7.05
CA TYR A 281 -8.07 -12.44 6.76
C TYR A 281 -8.46 -13.25 5.53
N GLN A 282 -7.53 -13.63 4.66
CA GLN A 282 -7.90 -14.21 3.37
C GLN A 282 -8.47 -15.62 3.56
N ARG A 283 -9.69 -15.86 3.08
CA ARG A 283 -10.31 -17.19 3.10
C ARG A 283 -9.47 -18.23 2.32
N THR A 284 -8.76 -17.76 1.30
CA THR A 284 -7.93 -18.54 0.39
C THR A 284 -6.55 -18.88 0.95
N SER A 285 -6.14 -18.32 2.11
CA SER A 285 -4.87 -18.67 2.74
C SER A 285 -4.79 -20.18 2.97
N PRO A 286 -3.77 -20.85 2.41
CA PRO A 286 -3.65 -22.30 2.52
C PRO A 286 -3.25 -22.75 3.92
N THR A 287 -3.38 -24.05 4.19
CA THR A 287 -2.66 -24.66 5.30
C THR A 287 -1.16 -24.44 5.11
N GLY A 288 -0.48 -24.02 6.17
CA GLY A 288 0.94 -23.68 6.11
C GLY A 288 1.24 -22.18 6.15
N THR A 289 0.25 -21.31 5.99
CA THR A 289 0.45 -19.86 6.12
C THR A 289 1.03 -19.54 7.51
N PRO A 290 2.13 -18.77 7.59
CA PRO A 290 2.83 -18.53 8.84
C PRO A 290 2.00 -17.66 9.79
N VAL A 291 2.17 -17.90 11.09
CA VAL A 291 1.53 -17.15 12.19
C VAL A 291 2.48 -17.19 13.40
N LEU A 292 2.41 -16.21 14.31
CA LEU A 292 3.08 -16.33 15.62
C LEU A 292 2.04 -16.67 16.70
N VAL A 293 2.40 -17.57 17.61
CA VAL A 293 1.67 -17.79 18.87
C VAL A 293 2.66 -17.62 20.02
N ASN A 294 2.40 -16.68 20.94
CA ASN A 294 3.35 -16.27 21.99
C ASN A 294 4.76 -15.97 21.45
N GLY A 295 4.84 -15.35 20.28
CA GLY A 295 6.10 -15.03 19.60
C GLY A 295 6.81 -16.21 18.93
N ILE A 296 6.29 -17.44 19.05
CA ILE A 296 6.83 -18.63 18.38
C ILE A 296 6.16 -18.78 17.01
N ARG A 297 6.97 -18.85 15.95
CA ARG A 297 6.47 -19.05 14.59
C ARG A 297 5.92 -20.47 14.43
N THR A 298 4.67 -20.54 13.98
CA THR A 298 3.97 -21.77 13.59
C THR A 298 3.19 -21.49 12.31
N ARG A 299 2.13 -22.27 12.04
CA ARG A 299 1.33 -22.19 10.82
C ARG A 299 -0.17 -22.38 11.05
N THR A 300 -0.96 -21.84 10.15
CA THR A 300 -2.39 -22.16 10.00
C THR A 300 -2.58 -23.60 9.51
N ILE A 301 -3.71 -24.20 9.87
CA ILE A 301 -4.14 -25.53 9.42
C ILE A 301 -5.64 -25.53 9.10
N GLY A 302 -6.04 -26.28 8.09
CA GLY A 302 -7.42 -26.27 7.58
C GLY A 302 -7.79 -24.96 6.90
N ARG A 303 -9.08 -24.81 6.57
CA ARG A 303 -9.61 -23.59 5.93
C ARG A 303 -9.89 -22.50 6.96
N VAL A 304 -9.58 -21.26 6.59
CA VAL A 304 -10.06 -20.06 7.28
C VAL A 304 -11.59 -19.98 7.16
N SER A 305 -12.29 -19.80 8.28
CA SER A 305 -13.74 -19.61 8.33
C SER A 305 -14.09 -18.12 8.50
N MET A 306 -15.38 -17.81 8.62
CA MET A 306 -15.86 -16.42 8.74
C MET A 306 -15.25 -15.71 9.94
N ASP A 307 -15.17 -16.41 11.06
CA ASP A 307 -14.81 -15.85 12.36
C ASP A 307 -13.62 -16.56 13.03
N MET A 308 -13.12 -17.64 12.45
CA MET A 308 -12.10 -18.45 13.12
C MET A 308 -11.13 -19.05 12.11
N LEU A 309 -9.89 -19.19 12.55
CA LEU A 309 -8.88 -19.99 11.88
C LEU A 309 -8.20 -20.89 12.91
N ALA A 310 -7.69 -22.04 12.44
CA ALA A 310 -6.99 -22.98 13.29
C ALA A 310 -5.48 -22.88 13.07
N VAL A 311 -4.70 -23.04 14.14
CA VAL A 311 -3.24 -22.98 14.14
C VAL A 311 -2.64 -24.22 14.79
N TYR A 312 -1.48 -24.63 14.32
CA TYR A 312 -0.74 -25.76 14.87
C TYR A 312 0.01 -25.36 16.15
N LEU A 313 -0.24 -26.03 17.28
CA LEU A 313 0.31 -25.63 18.59
C LEU A 313 1.36 -26.59 19.17
N THR A 314 1.57 -27.78 18.60
CA THR A 314 2.63 -28.68 19.09
C THR A 314 4.02 -28.02 19.23
N PRO A 315 4.49 -27.09 18.37
CA PRO A 315 5.77 -26.42 18.57
C PRO A 315 5.74 -25.29 19.62
N VAL A 316 4.60 -25.04 20.25
CA VAL A 316 4.33 -23.91 21.16
C VAL A 316 3.98 -24.46 22.55
N PRO A 317 4.97 -24.85 23.38
CA PRO A 317 4.76 -25.67 24.58
C PRO A 317 3.95 -25.00 25.70
N ASN A 318 3.81 -23.67 25.68
CA ASN A 318 3.11 -22.88 26.69
C ASN A 318 1.90 -22.11 26.10
N ALA A 319 1.29 -22.63 25.03
CA ALA A 319 0.08 -22.04 24.49
C ALA A 319 -1.11 -22.32 25.42
N GLU A 320 -1.80 -21.27 25.83
CA GLU A 320 -3.02 -21.29 26.64
C GLU A 320 -4.13 -20.44 26.01
N ILE A 321 -5.37 -20.60 26.47
CA ILE A 321 -6.48 -19.71 26.06
C ILE A 321 -6.10 -18.28 26.48
N GLY A 322 -6.22 -17.32 25.54
CA GLY A 322 -5.75 -15.95 25.71
C GLY A 322 -4.31 -15.70 25.24
N SER A 323 -3.55 -16.73 24.84
CA SER A 323 -2.22 -16.55 24.25
C SER A 323 -2.29 -15.68 23.00
N GLU A 324 -1.33 -14.76 22.87
CA GLU A 324 -1.29 -13.83 21.75
C GLU A 324 -1.04 -14.59 20.46
N VAL A 325 -1.83 -14.23 19.44
CA VAL A 325 -1.64 -14.68 18.06
C VAL A 325 -1.36 -13.46 17.18
N VAL A 326 -0.23 -13.45 16.48
CA VAL A 326 0.11 -12.39 15.52
C VAL A 326 -0.08 -12.93 14.12
N LEU A 327 -1.05 -12.37 13.41
CA LEU A 327 -1.38 -12.75 12.04
C LEU A 327 -0.40 -12.13 11.06
N TRP A 328 0.07 -10.92 11.34
CA TRP A 328 1.25 -10.26 10.77
C TRP A 328 1.64 -9.05 11.64
N GLY A 329 2.84 -8.52 11.41
CA GLY A 329 3.43 -7.40 12.13
C GLY A 329 4.23 -7.85 13.36
N THR A 330 4.34 -6.94 14.32
CA THR A 330 5.13 -7.11 15.55
C THR A 330 4.28 -7.67 16.68
N SER A 331 4.78 -8.63 17.45
CA SER A 331 4.18 -9.17 18.68
C SER A 331 4.36 -8.21 19.87
N LYS A 332 3.71 -8.48 21.01
CA LYS A 332 3.99 -7.77 22.27
C LYS A 332 5.43 -7.94 22.76
N THR A 333 6.10 -9.02 22.36
CA THR A 333 7.50 -9.34 22.73
C THR A 333 8.52 -8.84 21.71
N GLY A 334 8.10 -8.13 20.66
CA GLY A 334 8.97 -7.60 19.61
C GLY A 334 9.32 -8.60 18.50
N GLN A 335 8.79 -9.83 18.54
CA GLN A 335 8.96 -10.78 17.43
C GLN A 335 8.14 -10.33 16.22
N ILE A 336 8.74 -10.37 15.04
CA ILE A 336 8.12 -9.87 13.81
C ILE A 336 7.72 -11.05 12.92
N LEU A 337 6.47 -11.04 12.47
CA LEU A 337 6.02 -11.82 11.32
C LEU A 337 5.76 -10.86 10.17
N SER A 338 6.58 -10.94 9.12
CA SER A 338 6.41 -10.07 7.96
C SER A 338 5.04 -10.32 7.31
N ILE A 339 4.34 -9.25 6.96
CA ILE A 339 3.11 -9.33 6.15
C ILE A 339 3.42 -9.93 4.76
N ASP A 340 4.64 -9.74 4.26
CA ASP A 340 5.07 -10.26 2.96
C ASP A 340 5.19 -11.78 2.97
N ASP A 341 5.63 -12.37 4.09
CA ASP A 341 5.66 -13.84 4.27
C ASP A 341 4.24 -14.42 4.18
N VAL A 342 3.28 -13.76 4.82
CA VAL A 342 1.87 -14.19 4.88
C VAL A 342 1.21 -14.03 3.51
N ALA A 343 1.49 -12.92 2.83
CA ALA A 343 1.00 -12.62 1.50
C ALA A 343 1.54 -13.62 0.47
N ALA A 344 2.86 -13.86 0.46
CA ALA A 344 3.49 -14.82 -0.44
C ALA A 344 2.97 -16.24 -0.22
N ALA A 345 2.82 -16.68 1.04
CA ALA A 345 2.20 -17.98 1.36
C ALA A 345 0.74 -18.07 0.89
N SER A 346 0.03 -16.94 0.79
CA SER A 346 -1.36 -16.86 0.36
C SER A 346 -1.53 -16.56 -1.14
N GLY A 347 -0.42 -16.44 -1.90
CA GLY A 347 -0.45 -16.16 -3.34
C GLY A 347 -0.88 -14.73 -3.69
N THR A 348 -0.57 -13.77 -2.83
CA THR A 348 -0.93 -12.35 -3.00
C THR A 348 0.17 -11.41 -2.51
N VAL A 349 -0.14 -10.12 -2.36
CA VAL A 349 0.76 -9.03 -1.93
C VAL A 349 0.29 -8.39 -0.64
N GLY A 350 1.23 -7.84 0.15
CA GLY A 350 0.93 -7.22 1.46
C GLY A 350 -0.16 -6.13 1.40
N TYR A 351 -0.26 -5.39 0.29
CA TYR A 351 -1.34 -4.42 0.03
C TYR A 351 -2.74 -5.00 0.23
N GLU A 352 -3.00 -6.20 -0.29
CA GLU A 352 -4.32 -6.81 -0.21
C GLU A 352 -4.67 -7.14 1.25
N LEU A 353 -3.68 -7.59 2.03
CA LEU A 353 -3.86 -7.95 3.42
C LEU A 353 -4.22 -6.74 4.28
N MET A 354 -3.43 -5.66 4.20
CA MET A 354 -3.65 -4.47 5.03
C MET A 354 -4.94 -3.72 4.64
N CYS A 355 -5.25 -3.62 3.35
CA CYS A 355 -6.50 -3.02 2.87
C CYS A 355 -7.73 -3.88 3.19
N GLY A 356 -7.55 -5.19 3.36
CA GLY A 356 -8.63 -6.14 3.62
C GLY A 356 -9.19 -6.10 5.05
N VAL A 357 -8.44 -5.53 6.01
CA VAL A 357 -8.88 -5.44 7.41
C VAL A 357 -10.19 -4.66 7.49
N THR A 358 -11.25 -5.31 7.98
CA THR A 358 -12.60 -4.74 7.93
C THR A 358 -12.88 -3.84 9.13
N ALA A 359 -13.95 -3.04 9.05
CA ALA A 359 -14.43 -2.19 10.15
C ALA A 359 -14.84 -2.97 11.42
N ARG A 360 -14.94 -4.30 11.35
CA ARG A 360 -15.19 -5.15 12.53
C ARG A 360 -13.98 -5.20 13.47
N VAL A 361 -12.78 -5.03 12.93
CA VAL A 361 -11.55 -5.03 13.73
C VAL A 361 -11.37 -3.66 14.38
N PRO A 362 -11.23 -3.57 15.71
CA PRO A 362 -10.89 -2.32 16.36
C PRO A 362 -9.45 -1.92 16.03
N PHE A 363 -9.24 -0.64 15.76
CA PHE A 363 -7.92 -0.08 15.51
C PHE A 363 -7.43 0.72 16.72
N ILE A 364 -6.15 0.59 17.05
CA ILE A 364 -5.46 1.44 18.03
C ILE A 364 -4.16 1.96 17.44
N THR A 365 -3.68 3.10 17.95
CA THR A 365 -2.35 3.65 17.62
C THR A 365 -1.39 3.37 18.77
N GLN A 366 -0.15 3.04 18.43
CA GLN A 366 0.96 2.83 19.35
C GLN A 366 2.19 3.54 18.76
N ASP A 367 2.95 4.26 19.57
CA ASP A 367 4.24 4.81 19.12
C ASP A 367 5.31 3.73 19.04
#